data_AF-A0A9Y1Z8N4-F1
#
_entry.id   AF-A0A9Y1Z8N4-F1
#
_cell.length_a   1.000
_cell.length_b   1.000
_cell.length_c   1.000
_cell.angle_alpha   90.00
_cell.angle_beta   90.00
_cell.angle_gamma   90.00
#
_symmetry.space_group_name_H-M   'P 1'
#
loop_
_entity.id
_entity.type
_entity.pdbx_description
1 polymer ?
#
loop_
_entity_poly.entity_id
_entity_poly.type
_entity_poly.pdbx_seq_one_letter_code
_entity_poly.pdbx_strand_id
1 'polypeptide(L)'
;MVETHKPELEGETLQYRDDAWELTGTIEIKRNGELIAAEARKTDRVRGETGRLAFTVANGASSINPGNPENFVAEIEPQNTGYALIASRDHTTDRYELNSMQYG
;
A
#
# COMPACT_ATOMS: atom_id res chain seq x y z
N MET A 1 -9.99 -8.87 -7.69
CA MET A 1 -8.74 -8.21 -7.31
C MET A 1 -8.25 -7.55 -8.56
N VAL A 2 -7.82 -6.30 -8.46
CA VAL A 2 -7.33 -5.54 -9.60
C VAL A 2 -5.94 -5.06 -9.24
N GLU A 3 -4.98 -5.41 -10.09
CA GLU A 3 -3.61 -4.95 -9.99
C GLU A 3 -3.50 -3.62 -10.74
N THR A 4 -2.77 -2.67 -10.17
CA THR A 4 -2.45 -1.40 -10.81
C THR A 4 -1.06 -0.95 -10.40
N HIS A 5 -0.45 -0.13 -11.24
CA HIS A 5 0.88 0.40 -11.00
C HIS A 5 0.79 1.87 -10.59
N LYS A 6 1.40 2.20 -9.46
CA LYS A 6 1.51 3.55 -8.87
C LYS A 6 2.98 3.95 -8.81
N PRO A 7 3.53 4.56 -9.88
CA PRO A 7 4.94 4.91 -9.93
C PRO A 7 5.36 5.88 -8.82
N GLU A 8 4.43 6.66 -8.28
CA GLU A 8 4.66 7.55 -7.15
C GLU A 8 4.99 6.82 -5.83
N LEU A 9 4.71 5.51 -5.74
CA LEU A 9 5.10 4.67 -4.61
C LEU A 9 6.45 3.97 -4.83
N GLU A 10 7.00 3.98 -6.05
CA GLU A 10 8.24 3.24 -6.33
C GLU A 10 9.42 3.84 -5.57
N GLY A 11 10.16 3.02 -4.83
CA GLY A 11 11.30 3.47 -4.03
C GLY A 11 10.93 3.97 -2.62
N GLU A 12 9.65 4.12 -2.30
CA GLU A 12 9.21 4.49 -0.96
C GLU A 12 9.61 3.41 0.05
N THR A 13 10.27 3.82 1.14
CA THR A 13 10.83 2.91 2.13
C THR A 13 10.04 2.92 3.42
N LEU A 14 9.68 1.73 3.89
CA LEU A 14 8.82 1.47 5.04
C LEU A 14 9.54 0.57 6.03
N GLN A 15 9.32 0.80 7.33
CA GLN A 15 9.74 -0.10 8.38
C GLN A 15 8.59 -1.02 8.80
N TYR A 16 8.82 -2.33 8.79
CA TYR A 16 7.86 -3.31 9.31
C TYR A 16 8.59 -4.46 10.00
N ARG A 17 8.27 -4.69 11.29
CA ARG A 17 8.90 -5.73 12.14
C ARG A 17 10.43 -5.75 12.05
N ASP A 18 11.04 -4.60 12.31
CA ASP A 18 12.50 -4.38 12.31
C ASP A 18 13.20 -4.51 10.94
N ASP A 19 12.43 -4.72 9.87
CA ASP A 19 12.94 -4.81 8.51
C ASP A 19 12.51 -3.60 7.67
N ALA A 20 13.44 -3.11 6.85
CA ALA A 20 13.18 -2.08 5.85
C ALA A 20 12.73 -2.71 4.52
N TRP A 21 11.64 -2.19 3.99
CA TRP A 21 10.98 -2.64 2.77
C TRP A 21 10.80 -1.46 1.82
N GLU A 22 11.23 -1.63 0.58
CA GLU A 22 11.06 -0.65 -0.49
C GLU A 22 9.91 -1.09 -1.39
N LEU A 23 8.94 -0.19 -1.60
CA LEU A 23 7.79 -0.44 -2.46
C LEU A 23 8.21 -0.50 -3.94
N THR A 24 7.60 -1.41 -4.70
CA THR A 24 7.87 -1.59 -6.15
C THR A 24 6.92 -0.79 -7.05
N GLY A 25 5.98 -0.03 -6.46
CA GLY A 25 4.92 0.66 -7.19
C GLY A 25 3.71 -0.21 -7.54
N THR A 26 3.83 -1.53 -7.48
CA THR A 26 2.71 -2.44 -7.73
C THR A 26 1.78 -2.52 -6.54
N ILE A 27 0.49 -2.26 -6.76
CA ILE A 27 -0.55 -2.44 -5.74
C ILE A 27 -1.70 -3.29 -6.26
N GLU A 28 -2.29 -4.06 -5.35
CA GLU A 28 -3.43 -4.92 -5.62
C GLU A 28 -4.62 -4.51 -4.76
N ILE A 29 -5.74 -4.18 -5.39
CA ILE A 29 -6.95 -3.72 -4.74
C ILE A 29 -7.95 -4.88 -4.68
N LYS A 30 -8.41 -5.24 -3.48
CA LYS A 30 -9.47 -6.25 -3.33
C LYS A 30 -10.81 -5.76 -3.89
N ARG A 31 -11.70 -6.69 -4.24
CA ARG A 31 -12.98 -6.41 -4.94
C ARG A 31 -13.92 -5.45 -4.19
N ASN A 32 -13.76 -5.27 -2.88
CA ASN A 32 -14.53 -4.35 -2.05
C ASN A 32 -13.77 -3.05 -1.72
N GLY A 33 -12.54 -2.91 -2.19
CA GLY A 33 -11.70 -1.75 -1.89
C GLY A 33 -11.20 -1.66 -0.47
N GLU A 34 -11.49 -2.63 0.40
CA GLU A 34 -11.17 -2.55 1.85
C GLU A 34 -9.71 -2.87 2.16
N LEU A 35 -9.03 -3.55 1.23
CA LEU A 35 -7.65 -3.96 1.37
C LEU A 35 -6.88 -3.63 0.09
N ILE A 36 -5.74 -2.99 0.30
CA ILE A 36 -4.71 -2.76 -0.70
C ILE A 36 -3.45 -3.52 -0.27
N ALA A 37 -2.92 -4.36 -1.14
CA ALA A 37 -1.62 -4.99 -0.94
C ALA A 37 -0.60 -4.26 -1.81
N ALA A 38 0.45 -3.70 -1.22
CA ALA A 38 1.56 -3.12 -1.97
C ALA A 38 2.72 -4.12 -2.00
N GLU A 39 3.24 -4.38 -3.19
CA GLU A 39 4.43 -5.21 -3.34
C GLU A 39 5.67 -4.42 -2.89
N ALA A 40 6.55 -5.11 -2.18
CA ALA A 40 7.75 -4.53 -1.63
C ALA A 40 8.92 -5.52 -1.66
N ARG A 41 10.13 -4.99 -1.72
CA ARG A 41 11.37 -5.74 -1.61
C ARG A 41 12.13 -5.35 -0.35
N LYS A 42 12.71 -6.33 0.33
CA LYS A 42 13.54 -6.08 1.51
C LYS A 42 14.86 -5.44 1.10
N THR A 43 15.22 -4.30 1.70
CA THR A 43 16.40 -3.52 1.29
C THR A 43 17.73 -4.09 1.81
N ASP A 44 17.72 -4.76 2.95
CA ASP A 44 18.94 -5.19 3.66
C ASP A 44 19.49 -6.56 3.19
N ARG A 45 18.73 -7.36 2.44
CA ARG A 45 19.14 -8.73 2.08
C ARG A 45 19.73 -8.87 0.68
N VAL A 46 20.88 -9.56 0.59
CA VAL A 46 21.60 -9.93 -0.64
C VAL A 46 20.75 -10.80 -1.59
N ARG A 47 19.76 -11.51 -1.07
CA ARG A 47 18.70 -12.15 -1.87
C ARG A 47 17.42 -11.35 -1.66
N GLY A 48 17.00 -10.62 -2.71
CA GLY A 48 15.82 -9.75 -2.71
C GLY A 48 14.53 -10.49 -2.37
N GLU A 49 14.27 -10.61 -1.08
CA GLU A 49 13.03 -11.15 -0.54
C GLU A 49 11.90 -10.18 -0.89
N THR A 50 10.89 -10.68 -1.59
CA THR A 50 9.69 -9.93 -1.94
C THR A 50 8.58 -10.26 -0.97
N GLY A 51 7.81 -9.26 -0.59
CA GLY A 51 6.63 -9.41 0.25
C GLY A 51 5.54 -8.45 -0.16
N ARG A 52 4.36 -8.63 0.44
CA ARG A 52 3.20 -7.77 0.21
C ARG A 52 2.76 -7.14 1.52
N LEU A 53 2.82 -5.82 1.58
CA LEU A 53 2.37 -5.02 2.72
C LEU A 53 0.88 -4.75 2.57
N ALA A 54 0.10 -5.20 3.54
CA ALA A 54 -1.35 -5.18 3.51
C ALA A 54 -1.88 -3.98 4.31
N PHE A 55 -2.52 -3.06 3.59
CA PHE A 55 -3.14 -1.85 4.11
C PHE A 55 -4.66 -1.98 4.11
N THR A 56 -5.28 -1.79 5.27
CA THR A 56 -6.74 -1.91 5.46
C THR A 56 -7.38 -0.57 5.74
N VAL A 57 -8.60 -0.35 5.24
CA VAL A 57 -9.37 0.88 5.50
C VAL A 57 -9.39 1.22 7.00
N ALA A 58 -8.99 2.44 7.34
CA ALA A 58 -9.11 2.95 8.70
C ALA A 58 -10.60 3.05 9.08
N ASN A 59 -10.98 2.68 10.30
CA ASN A 59 -12.39 2.64 10.73
C ASN A 59 -13.21 3.86 10.29
N GLY A 60 -14.23 3.64 9.45
CA GLY A 60 -15.15 4.67 8.97
C GLY A 60 -14.69 5.48 7.76
N ALA A 61 -13.50 5.22 7.21
CA ALA A 61 -13.07 5.83 5.94
C ALA A 61 -13.79 5.20 4.75
N SER A 62 -13.93 6.00 3.68
CA SER A 62 -14.41 5.50 2.40
C SER A 62 -13.36 4.56 1.77
N SER A 63 -13.79 3.67 0.90
CA SER A 63 -12.92 2.73 0.20
C SER A 63 -12.83 3.04 -1.29
N ILE A 64 -11.70 2.69 -1.90
CA ILE A 64 -11.48 2.79 -3.34
C ILE A 64 -12.41 1.83 -4.07
N ASN A 65 -13.13 2.34 -5.07
CA ASN A 65 -13.88 1.47 -5.98
C ASN A 65 -12.91 0.81 -6.97
N PRO A 66 -12.77 -0.52 -6.98
CA PRO A 66 -11.83 -1.21 -7.87
C PRO A 66 -12.22 -1.16 -9.36
N GLY A 67 -13.39 -0.63 -9.70
CA GLY A 67 -13.81 -0.43 -11.09
C GLY A 67 -13.02 0.65 -11.85
N ASN A 68 -12.25 1.49 -11.16
CA ASN A 68 -11.37 2.48 -11.78
C ASN A 68 -10.07 2.69 -10.96
N PRO A 69 -9.18 1.69 -10.92
CA PRO A 69 -8.00 1.68 -10.04
C PRO A 69 -6.92 2.68 -10.50
N GLU A 70 -6.99 3.19 -11.72
CA GLU A 70 -6.00 4.12 -12.26
C GLU A 70 -6.26 5.56 -11.80
N ASN A 71 -7.50 5.89 -11.43
CA ASN A 71 -7.94 7.25 -11.14
C ASN A 71 -7.78 7.64 -9.67
N PHE A 72 -6.60 7.39 -9.11
CA PHE A 72 -6.18 7.95 -7.82
C PHE A 72 -4.65 8.03 -7.76
N VAL A 73 -4.17 9.01 -6.99
CA VAL A 73 -2.76 9.13 -6.61
C VAL A 73 -2.59 8.47 -5.24
N ALA A 74 -1.51 7.71 -5.07
CA ALA A 74 -1.18 7.04 -3.82
C ALA A 74 0.03 7.68 -3.13
N GLU A 75 -0.03 7.83 -1.82
CA GLU A 75 1.09 8.34 -1.02
C GLU A 75 1.25 7.50 0.25
N ILE A 76 2.47 7.38 0.76
CA ILE A 76 2.74 6.81 2.07
C ILE A 76 2.91 7.94 3.09
N GLU A 77 2.07 7.93 4.12
CA GLU A 77 2.23 8.79 5.29
C GLU A 77 2.73 7.98 6.49
N PRO A 78 3.83 8.38 7.15
CA PRO A 78 4.19 7.84 8.46
C PRO A 78 3.15 8.26 9.51
N GLN A 79 2.83 7.35 10.41
CA GLN A 79 1.87 7.52 11.50
C GLN A 79 2.53 7.20 12.84
N ASN A 80 1.87 7.55 13.94
CA ASN A 80 2.36 7.24 15.30
C ASN A 80 2.62 5.74 15.53
N THR A 81 1.90 4.86 14.83
CA THR A 81 1.95 3.40 15.02
C THR A 81 2.34 2.62 13.76
N GLY A 82 2.94 3.28 12.76
CA GLY A 82 3.36 2.62 11.52
C GLY A 82 3.23 3.54 10.32
N TYR A 83 2.58 3.05 9.27
CA TYR A 83 2.39 3.77 8.01
C TYR A 83 0.94 3.68 7.55
N ALA A 84 0.52 4.66 6.76
CA ALA A 84 -0.75 4.64 6.06
C ALA A 84 -0.52 4.88 4.56
N LEU A 85 -1.28 4.19 3.73
CA LEU A 85 -1.43 4.50 2.32
C LEU A 85 -2.63 5.44 2.17
N ILE A 86 -2.36 6.63 1.62
CA ILE A 86 -3.34 7.65 1.32
C ILE A 86 -3.66 7.57 -0.17
N ALA A 87 -4.93 7.35 -0.49
CA ALA A 87 -5.40 7.33 -1.86
C ALA A 87 -6.28 8.55 -2.10
N SER A 88 -5.80 9.46 -2.93
CA SER A 88 -6.49 10.71 -3.26
C SER A 88 -7.08 10.63 -4.67
N ARG A 89 -8.39 10.90 -4.77
CA ARG A 89 -9.14 10.97 -6.03
C ARG A 89 -10.13 12.12 -5.95
N ASP A 90 -10.12 13.01 -6.94
CA ASP A 90 -11.03 14.17 -6.98
C ASP A 90 -11.20 14.84 -5.59
N HIS A 91 -12.43 14.92 -5.07
CA HIS A 91 -12.79 15.52 -3.79
C HIS A 91 -12.74 14.54 -2.59
N THR A 92 -12.15 13.36 -2.76
CA THR A 92 -12.14 12.29 -1.75
C THR A 92 -10.71 11.80 -1.48
N THR A 93 -10.40 11.63 -0.20
CA THR A 93 -9.17 11.01 0.27
C THR A 93 -9.53 9.81 1.14
N ASP A 94 -9.07 8.63 0.72
CA ASP A 94 -9.26 7.37 1.41
C ASP A 94 -7.96 7.00 2.14
N ARG A 95 -8.03 6.56 3.40
CA ARG A 95 -6.87 6.20 4.22
C ARG A 95 -6.87 4.73 4.58
N TYR A 96 -5.74 4.08 4.36
CA TYR A 96 -5.51 2.68 4.64
C TYR A 96 -4.32 2.49 5.57
N GLU A 97 -4.52 1.85 6.72
CA GLU A 97 -3.46 1.63 7.71
C GLU A 97 -2.71 0.33 7.43
N LEU A 98 -1.38 0.36 7.52
CA LEU A 98 -0.55 -0.83 7.43
C LEU A 98 -0.84 -1.75 8.61
N ASN A 99 -1.35 -2.94 8.33
CA ASN A 99 -1.83 -3.87 9.35
C ASN A 99 -1.02 -5.16 9.39
N SER A 100 -0.60 -5.66 8.22
CA SER A 100 0.12 -6.93 8.13
C SER A 100 1.06 -7.00 6.93
N MET A 101 1.91 -8.03 6.94
CA MET A 101 2.71 -8.41 5.79
C MET A 101 2.44 -9.87 5.42
N GLN A 102 2.37 -10.13 4.12
CA GLN A 102 2.27 -11.47 3.54
C GLN A 102 3.57 -11.77 2.80
N TYR A 103 4.20 -12.91 3.11
CA TYR A 103 5.36 -13.39 2.36
C TYR A 103 4.88 -14.03 1.06
N GLY A 104 5.59 -13.73 -0.03
CA GLY A 104 5.41 -14.37 -1.34
C GLY A 104 6.10 -15.73 -1.42
#